data_AF-A0A5D4JFX5-F1
#
_entry.id   AF-A0A5D4JFX5-F1
#
_cell.length_a   1.000
_cell.length_b   1.000
_cell.length_c   1.000
_cell.angle_alpha   90.00
_cell.angle_beta   90.00
_cell.angle_gamma   90.00
#
_symmetry.space_group_name_H-M   'P 1'
#
loop_
_entity.id
_entity.type
_entity.pdbx_description
1 polymer ?
#
loop_
_entity_poly.entity_id
_entity_poly.type
_entity_poly.pdbx_seq_one_letter_code
_entity_poly.pdbx_strand_id
1 'polypeptide(L)'
;MTTLFHDDFAEGLRVRDPRTRPDGPWSIRPAGALPVGDGTVSATASGLVVQPPGVDPETGGPAFVVPDGEPADHLRWAALGPACATGGATLTVSATLSAQVRGAAKDDIHEGAGALIVLDRDAGTVMDFAVTDGQVWALYGRLATPDGTRGGFSYSVPLASRRPSDRHHCSLVVDPVAGAARWLLDGDEAFTVDRLGHGLPEPARADSWTPGPLSTVRPAFITPGLALMADFPYGQGVRLTVSKLSVTRPGSRGAAG
;
A
#
# COMPACT_ATOMS: atom_id res chain seq x y z
N MET A 1 22.69 -6.03 -7.52
CA MET A 1 21.35 -5.50 -7.18
C MET A 1 21.44 -4.00 -7.29
N THR A 2 20.46 -3.34 -7.90
CA THR A 2 20.45 -1.89 -8.12
C THR A 2 19.26 -1.29 -7.39
N THR A 3 19.50 -0.29 -6.54
CA THR A 3 18.46 0.47 -5.85
C THR A 3 17.92 1.55 -6.78
N LEU A 4 16.61 1.56 -7.00
CA LEU A 4 15.90 2.57 -7.81
C LEU A 4 15.32 3.67 -6.93
N PHE A 5 14.85 3.30 -5.74
CA PHE A 5 14.35 4.22 -4.74
C PHE A 5 14.63 3.67 -3.34
N HIS A 6 14.94 4.55 -2.40
CA HIS A 6 15.13 4.20 -0.99
C HIS A 6 14.76 5.39 -0.12
N ASP A 7 14.08 5.11 0.99
CA ASP A 7 13.87 6.05 2.07
C ASP A 7 13.93 5.29 3.40
N ASP A 8 14.87 5.68 4.27
CA ASP A 8 14.96 5.20 5.65
C ASP A 8 14.22 6.12 6.63
N PHE A 9 13.68 7.23 6.11
CA PHE A 9 12.91 8.23 6.82
C PHE A 9 13.65 8.92 7.97
N ALA A 10 14.98 8.90 7.97
CA ALA A 10 15.79 9.59 8.98
C ALA A 10 15.52 11.11 8.99
N GLU A 11 15.20 11.68 7.82
CA GLU A 11 14.83 13.09 7.64
C GLU A 11 13.30 13.33 7.69
N GLY A 12 12.54 12.32 8.12
CA GLY A 12 11.09 12.28 8.02
C GLY A 12 10.57 12.08 6.59
N LEU A 13 9.26 12.24 6.40
CA LEU A 13 8.65 12.06 5.08
C LEU A 13 8.89 13.31 4.22
N ARG A 14 9.77 13.19 3.23
CA ARG A 14 10.10 14.29 2.31
C ARG A 14 9.04 14.48 1.23
N VAL A 15 7.92 15.09 1.62
CA VAL A 15 6.83 15.44 0.71
C VAL A 15 7.26 16.55 -0.26
N ARG A 16 6.96 16.37 -1.54
CA ARG A 16 7.20 17.35 -2.59
C ARG A 16 6.36 18.59 -2.36
N ASP A 17 7.04 19.73 -2.25
CA ASP A 17 6.45 21.06 -2.31
C ASP A 17 7.23 21.86 -3.36
N PRO A 18 6.60 22.29 -4.47
CA PRO A 18 7.30 23.03 -5.53
C PRO A 18 8.02 24.30 -5.08
N ARG A 19 7.62 24.90 -3.95
CA ARG A 19 8.18 26.14 -3.41
C ARG A 19 9.24 25.89 -2.36
N THR A 20 9.02 24.92 -1.48
CA THR A 20 9.86 24.74 -0.27
C THR A 20 10.69 23.45 -0.27
N ARG A 21 10.27 22.43 -1.02
CA ARG A 21 10.93 21.12 -1.09
C ARG A 21 10.70 20.45 -2.45
N PRO A 22 11.21 21.03 -3.55
CA PRO A 22 10.91 20.56 -4.92
C PRO A 22 11.51 19.18 -5.23
N ASP A 23 12.52 18.76 -4.47
CA ASP A 23 13.23 17.48 -4.54
C ASP A 23 12.57 16.37 -3.71
N GLY A 24 11.50 16.67 -2.97
CA GLY A 24 10.74 15.66 -2.23
C GLY A 24 10.26 14.52 -3.14
N PRO A 25 10.57 13.24 -2.82
CA PRO A 25 10.14 12.11 -3.64
C PRO A 25 8.68 11.70 -3.40
N TRP A 26 8.10 12.11 -2.27
CA TRP A 26 6.75 11.70 -1.88
C TRP A 26 5.69 12.69 -2.32
N SER A 27 4.56 12.19 -2.81
CA SER A 27 3.34 12.96 -3.08
C SER A 27 2.22 12.47 -2.18
N ILE A 28 1.59 13.38 -1.43
CA ILE A 28 0.41 13.05 -0.64
C ILE A 28 -0.83 13.01 -1.52
N ARG A 29 -1.68 11.99 -1.33
CA ARG A 29 -3.00 11.90 -1.98
C ARG A 29 -4.03 12.65 -1.12
N PRO A 30 -4.79 13.60 -1.68
CA PRO A 30 -5.99 14.12 -1.02
C PRO A 30 -7.02 13.01 -0.78
N ALA A 31 -7.79 13.13 0.30
CA ALA A 31 -8.93 12.25 0.61
C ALA A 31 -10.16 13.13 0.90
N GLY A 32 -11.08 13.22 -0.06
CA GLY A 32 -12.22 14.14 0.01
C GLY A 32 -11.77 15.60 0.27
N ALA A 33 -12.40 16.26 1.24
CA ALA A 33 -12.07 17.60 1.71
C ALA A 33 -10.71 17.72 2.43
N LEU A 34 -10.00 16.62 2.69
CA LEU A 34 -8.70 16.64 3.37
C LEU A 34 -7.56 16.69 2.34
N PRO A 35 -6.95 17.88 2.06
CA PRO A 35 -5.96 18.04 1.00
C PRO A 35 -4.68 17.25 1.24
N VAL A 36 -4.39 16.88 2.49
CA VAL A 36 -3.24 16.08 2.91
C VAL A 36 -3.63 14.69 3.41
N GLY A 37 -4.89 14.28 3.17
CA GLY A 37 -5.46 13.08 3.77
C GLY A 37 -5.57 13.18 5.28
N ASP A 38 -5.99 12.09 5.89
CA ASP A 38 -6.34 11.99 7.31
C ASP A 38 -5.24 11.30 8.12
N GLY A 39 -4.01 11.80 7.99
CA GLY A 39 -2.83 11.21 8.62
C GLY A 39 -1.80 12.28 8.97
N THR A 40 -1.41 12.30 10.24
CA THR A 40 -0.27 13.06 10.73
C THR A 40 0.97 12.19 10.73
N VAL A 41 2.01 12.67 10.06
CA VAL A 41 3.30 11.97 9.96
C VAL A 41 4.27 12.53 10.98
N SER A 42 4.95 11.65 11.71
CA SER A 42 6.03 12.00 12.64
C SER A 42 7.26 11.15 12.39
N ALA A 43 8.42 11.79 12.31
CA ALA A 43 9.70 11.09 12.26
C ALA A 43 10.09 10.62 13.66
N THR A 44 10.69 9.44 13.75
CA THR A 44 11.23 8.86 14.98
C THR A 44 12.62 8.29 14.69
N ALA A 45 13.38 7.95 15.73
CA ALA A 45 14.67 7.27 15.57
C ALA A 45 14.57 5.90 14.87
N SER A 46 13.37 5.32 14.75
CA SER A 46 13.13 4.01 14.13
C SER A 46 12.37 4.09 12.79
N GLY A 47 12.25 5.29 12.21
CA GLY A 47 11.54 5.57 10.96
C GLY A 47 10.30 6.44 11.17
N LEU A 48 9.26 6.25 10.34
CA LEU A 48 8.02 7.01 10.42
C LEU A 48 6.98 6.38 11.33
N VAL A 49 6.17 7.25 11.93
CA VAL A 49 4.87 6.93 12.49
C VAL A 49 3.84 7.76 11.74
N VAL A 50 2.75 7.12 11.30
CA VAL A 50 1.59 7.79 10.72
C VAL A 50 0.36 7.36 11.51
N GLN A 51 -0.43 8.35 11.93
CA GLN A 51 -1.68 8.11 12.64
C GLN A 51 -2.67 9.24 12.36
N PRO A 52 -3.98 9.00 12.52
CA PRO A 52 -4.97 10.04 12.35
C PRO A 52 -4.78 11.23 13.31
N PRO A 53 -5.16 12.45 12.90
CA PRO A 53 -5.04 13.66 13.71
C PRO A 53 -6.15 13.82 14.75
N GLY A 54 -7.31 13.18 14.54
CA GLY A 54 -8.46 13.29 15.43
C GLY A 54 -8.26 12.57 16.75
N VAL A 55 -9.18 12.80 17.69
CA VAL A 55 -9.18 12.15 19.01
C VAL A 55 -10.54 11.48 19.20
N ASP A 56 -10.50 10.19 19.51
CA ASP A 56 -11.67 9.41 19.88
C ASP A 56 -12.18 9.90 21.25
N PRO A 57 -13.45 10.32 21.36
CA PRO A 57 -13.98 10.91 22.60
C PRO A 57 -14.16 9.87 23.72
N GLU A 58 -14.24 8.58 23.42
CA GLU A 58 -14.43 7.52 24.41
C GLU A 58 -13.09 7.05 25.01
N THR A 59 -12.07 6.91 24.17
CA THR A 59 -10.78 6.32 24.52
C THR A 59 -9.67 7.36 24.68
N GLY A 60 -9.85 8.57 24.15
CA GLY A 60 -8.83 9.62 24.08
C GLY A 60 -7.68 9.33 23.11
N GLY A 61 -7.76 8.25 22.33
CA GLY A 61 -6.74 7.84 21.36
C GLY A 61 -6.90 8.50 19.98
N PRO A 62 -5.89 8.39 19.09
CA PRO A 62 -6.01 8.88 17.71
C PRO A 62 -7.17 8.25 16.95
N ALA A 63 -7.93 9.07 16.20
CA ALA A 63 -9.07 8.65 15.39
C ALA A 63 -9.15 9.40 14.06
N PHE A 64 -9.67 8.72 13.03
CA PHE A 64 -9.95 9.36 11.73
C PHE A 64 -10.95 10.50 11.89
N VAL A 65 -10.73 11.57 11.14
CA VAL A 65 -11.61 12.72 11.02
C VAL A 65 -12.55 12.48 9.85
N VAL A 66 -13.83 12.76 10.06
CA VAL A 66 -14.89 12.56 9.08
C VAL A 66 -15.50 13.93 8.80
N PRO A 67 -15.18 14.56 7.66
CA PRO A 67 -15.80 15.82 7.28
C PRO A 67 -17.33 15.66 7.12
N ASP A 68 -18.09 16.64 7.59
CA ASP A 68 -19.56 16.61 7.51
C ASP A 68 -20.04 16.49 6.07
N GLY A 69 -20.93 15.52 5.80
CA GLY A 69 -21.63 15.39 4.53
C GLY A 69 -20.84 14.77 3.38
N GLU A 70 -19.61 14.28 3.61
CA GLU A 70 -18.83 13.62 2.56
C GLU A 70 -18.81 12.09 2.72
N PRO A 71 -18.85 11.34 1.59
CA PRO A 71 -18.63 9.90 1.63
C PRO A 71 -17.18 9.63 2.06
N ALA A 72 -17.03 8.66 2.97
CA ALA A 72 -15.73 8.18 3.40
C ALA A 72 -14.95 7.57 2.23
N ASP A 73 -13.73 8.05 2.00
CA ASP A 73 -12.76 7.38 1.14
C ASP A 73 -12.05 6.28 1.94
N HIS A 74 -12.03 5.06 1.39
CA HIS A 74 -11.34 3.90 1.96
C HIS A 74 -9.87 4.21 2.27
N LEU A 75 -9.15 4.89 1.36
CA LEU A 75 -7.77 5.31 1.61
C LEU A 75 -7.77 6.64 2.35
N ARG A 76 -7.82 6.59 3.67
CA ARG A 76 -7.86 7.76 4.57
C ARG A 76 -6.65 8.66 4.41
N TRP A 77 -5.47 8.08 4.28
CA TRP A 77 -4.23 8.79 4.02
C TRP A 77 -3.35 7.96 3.11
N ALA A 78 -2.67 8.60 2.15
CA ALA A 78 -1.67 7.91 1.34
C ALA A 78 -0.53 8.84 0.92
N ALA A 79 0.70 8.31 0.98
CA ALA A 79 1.89 8.93 0.41
C ALA A 79 2.46 8.01 -0.67
N LEU A 80 2.64 8.53 -1.88
CA LEU A 80 3.12 7.78 -3.03
C LEU A 80 4.53 8.27 -3.42
N GLY A 81 5.45 7.33 -3.54
CA GLY A 81 6.82 7.59 -3.98
C GLY A 81 6.94 7.74 -5.49
N PRO A 82 8.17 7.75 -6.04
CA PRO A 82 8.39 7.89 -7.47
C PRO A 82 7.98 6.62 -8.24
N ALA A 83 7.44 6.83 -9.44
CA ALA A 83 7.21 5.74 -10.39
C ALA A 83 8.55 5.19 -10.90
N CYS A 84 8.83 3.93 -10.59
CA CYS A 84 10.04 3.23 -11.00
C CYS A 84 9.76 2.42 -12.27
N ALA A 85 10.40 2.77 -13.38
CA ALA A 85 10.26 2.02 -14.63
C ALA A 85 10.77 0.58 -14.44
N THR A 86 9.97 -0.40 -14.85
CA THR A 86 10.40 -1.80 -14.79
C THR A 86 11.44 -2.11 -15.86
N GLY A 87 11.28 -1.54 -17.06
CA GLY A 87 12.16 -1.80 -18.21
C GLY A 87 12.21 -3.29 -18.58
N GLY A 88 11.15 -4.04 -18.27
CA GLY A 88 11.11 -5.50 -18.41
C GLY A 88 11.89 -6.28 -17.34
N ALA A 89 12.53 -5.61 -16.39
CA ALA A 89 13.18 -6.27 -15.27
C ALA A 89 12.20 -6.52 -14.12
N THR A 90 12.42 -7.63 -13.40
CA THR A 90 11.77 -7.86 -12.11
C THR A 90 12.13 -6.74 -11.13
N LEU A 91 11.12 -6.16 -10.49
CA LEU A 91 11.32 -5.20 -9.39
C LEU A 91 10.91 -5.82 -8.06
N THR A 92 11.61 -5.43 -7.00
CA THR A 92 11.24 -5.76 -5.62
C THR A 92 10.99 -4.48 -4.85
N VAL A 93 9.76 -4.31 -4.37
CA VAL A 93 9.39 -3.27 -3.41
C VAL A 93 9.39 -3.90 -2.03
N SER A 94 10.07 -3.30 -1.07
CA SER A 94 10.12 -3.82 0.30
C SER A 94 9.98 -2.72 1.33
N ALA A 95 9.31 -3.04 2.44
CA ALA A 95 9.25 -2.17 3.61
C ALA A 95 9.21 -2.99 4.90
N THR A 96 9.66 -2.38 6.01
CA THR A 96 9.45 -2.95 7.33
C THR A 96 8.31 -2.21 8.03
N LEU A 97 7.21 -2.91 8.29
CA LEU A 97 5.94 -2.35 8.74
C LEU A 97 5.53 -2.92 10.11
N SER A 98 4.79 -2.14 10.87
CA SER A 98 3.97 -2.58 12.00
C SER A 98 2.75 -1.68 12.07
N ALA A 99 1.59 -2.21 12.42
CA ALA A 99 0.37 -1.45 12.56
C ALA A 99 -0.38 -1.81 13.83
N GLN A 100 -0.95 -0.81 14.48
CA GLN A 100 -1.87 -0.97 15.60
C GLN A 100 -3.20 -0.35 15.21
N VAL A 101 -4.25 -1.15 15.20
CA VAL A 101 -5.62 -0.74 14.88
C VAL A 101 -6.34 -0.43 16.19
N ARG A 102 -7.00 0.72 16.25
CA ARG A 102 -7.96 1.03 17.31
C ARG A 102 -9.33 0.57 16.82
N GLY A 103 -10.25 0.26 17.71
CA GLY A 103 -11.59 -0.18 17.32
C GLY A 103 -12.01 -1.49 17.94
N ALA A 104 -13.26 -1.88 17.68
CA ALA A 104 -13.81 -3.15 18.14
C ALA A 104 -13.35 -4.33 17.26
N ALA A 105 -13.31 -4.15 15.93
CA ALA A 105 -12.99 -5.20 14.96
C ALA A 105 -11.58 -5.00 14.38
N LYS A 106 -10.58 -5.10 15.24
CA LYS A 106 -9.18 -4.72 14.95
C LYS A 106 -8.46 -5.61 13.93
N ASP A 107 -9.06 -6.76 13.60
CA ASP A 107 -8.51 -7.71 12.63
C ASP A 107 -9.17 -7.57 11.27
N ASP A 108 -10.30 -6.85 11.18
CA ASP A 108 -11.00 -6.55 9.94
C ASP A 108 -10.27 -5.43 9.20
N ILE A 109 -9.88 -5.70 7.96
CA ILE A 109 -9.19 -4.74 7.10
C ILE A 109 -10.07 -3.54 6.73
N HIS A 110 -11.39 -3.72 6.70
CA HIS A 110 -12.35 -2.66 6.40
C HIS A 110 -12.49 -1.65 7.55
N GLU A 111 -12.12 -2.06 8.78
CA GLU A 111 -12.18 -1.22 9.98
C GLU A 111 -10.91 -0.40 10.17
N GLY A 112 -9.75 -0.94 9.79
CA GLY A 112 -8.50 -0.21 9.89
C GLY A 112 -7.29 -1.03 9.49
N ALA A 113 -6.46 -0.50 8.59
CA ALA A 113 -5.17 -1.11 8.27
C ALA A 113 -4.09 -0.08 7.93
N GLY A 114 -2.85 -0.42 8.27
CA GLY A 114 -1.66 0.25 7.73
C GLY A 114 -1.13 -0.53 6.55
N ALA A 115 -0.72 0.14 5.47
CA ALA A 115 -0.35 -0.53 4.23
C ALA A 115 0.96 -0.07 3.60
N LEU A 116 1.63 -1.03 2.95
CA LEU A 116 2.58 -0.78 1.86
C LEU A 116 1.81 -0.88 0.55
N ILE A 117 1.74 0.23 -0.17
CA ILE A 117 1.15 0.30 -1.50
C ILE A 117 2.19 -0.10 -2.54
N VAL A 118 1.79 -0.93 -3.48
CA VAL A 118 2.54 -1.19 -4.72
C VAL A 118 1.57 -1.25 -5.88
N LEU A 119 1.67 -0.27 -6.78
CA LEU A 119 0.73 -0.17 -7.89
C LEU A 119 1.38 0.24 -9.21
N ASP A 120 0.73 -0.15 -10.30
CA ASP A 120 0.90 0.47 -11.62
C ASP A 120 -0.37 1.28 -11.90
N ARG A 121 -0.27 2.62 -11.88
CA ARG A 121 -1.43 3.52 -12.05
C ARG A 121 -2.04 3.37 -13.44
N ASP A 122 -1.21 3.28 -14.47
CA ASP A 122 -1.65 3.28 -15.86
C ASP A 122 -2.36 1.96 -16.18
N ALA A 123 -1.80 0.85 -15.70
CA ALA A 123 -2.43 -0.47 -15.79
C ALA A 123 -3.56 -0.68 -14.77
N GLY A 124 -3.70 0.23 -13.80
CA GLY A 124 -4.69 0.20 -12.73
C GLY A 124 -4.58 -1.04 -11.86
N THR A 125 -3.37 -1.56 -11.63
CA THR A 125 -3.15 -2.78 -10.84
C THR A 125 -2.60 -2.44 -9.47
N VAL A 126 -3.15 -3.07 -8.44
CA VAL A 126 -2.84 -2.86 -7.02
C VAL A 126 -2.36 -4.18 -6.41
N MET A 127 -1.23 -4.15 -5.70
CA MET A 127 -0.54 -5.32 -5.17
C MET A 127 0.05 -5.01 -3.79
N ASP A 128 -0.82 -4.75 -2.82
CA ASP A 128 -0.42 -4.14 -1.56
C ASP A 128 -0.17 -5.20 -0.47
N PHE A 129 0.54 -4.80 0.57
CA PHE A 129 0.44 -5.45 1.87
C PHE A 129 -0.42 -4.58 2.78
N ALA A 130 -1.32 -5.20 3.53
CA ALA A 130 -2.05 -4.54 4.62
C ALA A 130 -1.77 -5.25 5.94
N VAL A 131 -1.72 -4.47 7.02
CA VAL A 131 -1.43 -4.95 8.37
C VAL A 131 -2.52 -4.42 9.31
N THR A 132 -3.23 -5.36 9.94
CA THR A 132 -4.21 -5.13 11.02
C THR A 132 -3.63 -5.65 12.34
N ASP A 133 -4.33 -5.58 13.49
CA ASP A 133 -3.77 -6.01 14.79
C ASP A 133 -3.37 -7.49 14.81
N GLY A 134 -4.22 -8.36 14.26
CA GLY A 134 -4.06 -9.81 14.31
C GLY A 134 -3.67 -10.46 12.99
N GLN A 135 -3.63 -9.72 11.87
CA GLN A 135 -3.44 -10.33 10.54
C GLN A 135 -2.58 -9.47 9.60
N VAL A 136 -1.75 -10.14 8.80
CA VAL A 136 -1.12 -9.59 7.59
C VAL A 136 -1.89 -10.09 6.36
N TRP A 137 -2.14 -9.20 5.42
CA TRP A 137 -2.92 -9.45 4.20
C TRP A 137 -2.12 -9.12 2.94
N ALA A 138 -2.33 -9.89 1.89
CA ALA A 138 -2.06 -9.47 0.52
C ALA A 138 -3.33 -8.86 -0.06
N LEU A 139 -3.22 -7.64 -0.60
CA LEU A 139 -4.28 -7.05 -1.40
C LEU A 139 -3.92 -7.15 -2.87
N TYR A 140 -4.81 -7.75 -3.63
CA TYR A 140 -4.65 -7.84 -5.08
C TYR A 140 -5.90 -7.31 -5.76
N GLY A 141 -5.71 -6.34 -6.63
CA GLY A 141 -6.84 -5.68 -7.27
C GLY A 141 -6.53 -5.07 -8.61
N ARG A 142 -7.61 -4.73 -9.30
CA ARG A 142 -7.59 -3.92 -10.50
C ARG A 142 -8.63 -2.82 -10.38
N LEU A 143 -8.21 -1.58 -10.59
CA LEU A 143 -9.08 -0.42 -10.62
C LEU A 143 -9.83 -0.39 -11.94
N ALA A 144 -11.17 -0.35 -11.86
CA ALA A 144 -12.02 -0.10 -13.01
C ALA A 144 -11.86 1.35 -13.49
N THR A 145 -12.08 1.58 -14.78
CA THR A 145 -12.17 2.95 -15.30
C THR A 145 -13.62 3.45 -15.24
N PRO A 146 -13.85 4.75 -14.97
CA PRO A 146 -15.22 5.30 -14.91
C PRO A 146 -16.02 5.13 -16.21
N ASP A 147 -15.33 5.05 -17.35
CA ASP A 147 -15.92 4.86 -18.68
C ASP A 147 -16.22 3.40 -19.03
N GLY A 148 -15.93 2.45 -18.13
CA GLY A 148 -16.18 1.02 -18.32
C GLY A 148 -15.24 0.31 -19.30
N THR A 149 -14.20 1.00 -19.82
CA THR A 149 -13.22 0.39 -20.75
C THR A 149 -12.32 -0.65 -20.08
N ARG A 150 -12.31 -0.68 -18.74
CA ARG A 150 -11.57 -1.64 -17.91
C ARG A 150 -12.43 -2.11 -16.73
N GLY A 151 -12.58 -3.43 -16.59
CA GLY A 151 -13.20 -4.04 -15.41
C GLY A 151 -12.30 -3.99 -14.18
N GLY A 152 -12.89 -4.15 -13.00
CA GLY A 152 -12.18 -4.06 -11.73
C GLY A 152 -12.56 -5.15 -10.74
N PHE A 153 -11.68 -5.39 -9.77
CA PHE A 153 -11.89 -6.33 -8.68
C PHE A 153 -10.95 -6.01 -7.52
N SER A 154 -11.28 -6.52 -6.33
CA SER A 154 -10.38 -6.52 -5.18
C SER A 154 -10.43 -7.87 -4.46
N TYR A 155 -9.29 -8.30 -3.93
CA TYR A 155 -9.14 -9.47 -3.09
C TYR A 155 -8.31 -9.12 -1.87
N SER A 156 -8.78 -9.56 -0.70
CA SER A 156 -8.07 -9.52 0.57
C SER A 156 -7.71 -10.94 0.98
N VAL A 157 -6.43 -11.31 0.84
CA VAL A 157 -5.95 -12.67 1.09
C VAL A 157 -5.16 -12.70 2.41
N PRO A 158 -5.62 -13.43 3.44
CA PRO A 158 -4.88 -13.53 4.71
C PRO A 158 -3.58 -14.31 4.50
N LEU A 159 -2.45 -13.73 4.92
CA LEU A 159 -1.12 -14.34 4.80
C LEU A 159 -0.64 -14.99 6.09
N ALA A 160 -0.69 -14.26 7.20
CA ALA A 160 -0.21 -14.74 8.49
C ALA A 160 -0.88 -14.00 9.66
N SER A 161 -1.12 -14.72 10.76
CA SER A 161 -1.50 -14.13 12.03
C SER A 161 -0.33 -13.36 12.65
N ARG A 162 -0.61 -12.29 13.40
CA ARG A 162 0.39 -11.47 14.11
C ARG A 162 -0.16 -10.93 15.44
N ARG A 163 0.67 -10.14 16.13
CA ARG A 163 0.26 -9.28 17.26
C ARG A 163 0.45 -7.81 16.90
N PRO A 164 -0.24 -6.86 17.57
CA PRO A 164 -0.29 -5.45 17.17
C PRO A 164 1.07 -4.76 17.04
N SER A 165 2.06 -5.14 17.85
CA SER A 165 3.39 -4.52 17.83
C SER A 165 4.42 -5.28 17.01
N ASP A 166 4.05 -6.42 16.41
CA ASP A 166 4.96 -7.20 15.60
C ASP A 166 5.40 -6.39 14.38
N ARG A 167 6.66 -6.52 14.00
CA ARG A 167 7.23 -5.88 12.82
C ARG A 167 7.47 -6.93 11.76
N HIS A 168 7.03 -6.67 10.55
CA HIS A 168 7.20 -7.57 9.42
C HIS A 168 8.01 -6.91 8.32
N HIS A 169 8.91 -7.68 7.71
CA HIS A 169 9.54 -7.31 6.46
C HIS A 169 8.66 -7.79 5.30
N CYS A 170 7.91 -6.86 4.73
CA CYS A 170 7.04 -7.12 3.58
C CYS A 170 7.81 -6.84 2.30
N SER A 171 7.86 -7.82 1.39
CA SER A 171 8.49 -7.67 0.08
C SER A 171 7.55 -8.13 -1.03
N LEU A 172 7.30 -7.27 -2.00
CA LEU A 172 6.58 -7.61 -3.23
C LEU A 172 7.56 -7.71 -4.40
N VAL A 173 7.62 -8.88 -5.01
CA VAL A 173 8.42 -9.13 -6.22
C VAL A 173 7.49 -9.13 -7.43
N VAL A 174 7.69 -8.20 -8.35
CA VAL A 174 6.87 -8.06 -9.56
C VAL A 174 7.70 -8.42 -10.78
N ASP A 175 7.26 -9.42 -11.54
CA ASP A 175 7.80 -9.80 -12.83
C ASP A 175 6.90 -9.26 -13.96
N PRO A 176 7.30 -8.17 -14.64
CA PRO A 176 6.50 -7.59 -15.71
C PRO A 176 6.46 -8.45 -16.98
N VAL A 177 7.47 -9.30 -17.19
CA VAL A 177 7.58 -10.17 -18.38
C VAL A 177 6.80 -11.46 -18.20
N ALA A 178 6.67 -11.97 -16.97
CA ALA A 178 5.71 -13.02 -16.67
C ALA A 178 4.28 -12.46 -16.54
N GLY A 179 4.14 -11.21 -16.09
CA GLY A 179 2.86 -10.67 -15.64
C GLY A 179 2.45 -11.31 -14.32
N ALA A 180 3.41 -11.43 -13.39
CA ALA A 180 3.24 -12.12 -12.12
C ALA A 180 3.75 -11.28 -10.94
N ALA A 181 3.21 -11.52 -9.75
CA ALA A 181 3.64 -10.90 -8.51
C ALA A 181 3.69 -11.90 -7.36
N ARG A 182 4.66 -11.74 -6.46
CA ARG A 182 4.86 -12.61 -5.29
C ARG A 182 5.01 -11.77 -4.04
N TRP A 183 4.25 -12.11 -3.02
CA TRP A 183 4.29 -11.51 -1.68
C TRP A 183 5.18 -12.39 -0.82
N LEU A 184 6.28 -11.82 -0.35
CA LEU A 184 7.18 -12.44 0.60
C LEU A 184 7.02 -11.74 1.94
N LEU A 185 6.74 -12.52 2.98
CA LEU A 185 6.62 -12.07 4.36
C LEU A 185 7.79 -12.60 5.16
N ASP A 186 8.59 -11.72 5.75
CA ASP A 186 9.76 -12.06 6.56
C ASP A 186 10.80 -12.94 5.81
N GLY A 187 10.79 -12.88 4.48
CA GLY A 187 11.69 -13.61 3.58
C GLY A 187 11.05 -14.82 2.90
N ASP A 188 9.93 -15.32 3.42
CA ASP A 188 9.24 -16.50 2.89
C ASP A 188 8.11 -16.10 1.94
N GLU A 189 7.97 -16.81 0.82
CA GLU A 189 6.87 -16.59 -0.12
C GLU A 189 5.54 -17.04 0.51
N ALA A 190 4.64 -16.07 0.73
CA ALA A 190 3.35 -16.28 1.39
C ALA A 190 2.19 -16.34 0.39
N PHE A 191 2.31 -15.65 -0.75
CA PHE A 191 1.26 -15.61 -1.77
C PHE A 191 1.83 -15.25 -3.15
N THR A 192 1.20 -15.78 -4.21
CA THR A 192 1.57 -15.51 -5.61
C THR A 192 0.34 -15.26 -6.47
N VAL A 193 0.52 -14.41 -7.47
CA VAL A 193 -0.39 -14.20 -8.59
C VAL A 193 0.40 -14.36 -9.88
N ASP A 194 0.09 -15.42 -10.64
CA ASP A 194 0.84 -15.75 -11.85
C ASP A 194 0.28 -15.07 -13.11
N ARG A 195 -0.87 -14.38 -12.98
CA ARG A 195 -1.56 -13.72 -14.10
C ARG A 195 -2.23 -12.42 -13.67
N LEU A 196 -1.41 -11.38 -13.53
CA LEU A 196 -1.84 -10.02 -13.19
C LEU A 196 -2.90 -9.49 -14.15
N GLY A 197 -3.87 -8.76 -13.61
CA GLY A 197 -5.00 -8.18 -14.35
C GLY A 197 -6.22 -9.10 -14.49
N HIS A 198 -6.14 -10.32 -13.95
CA HIS A 198 -7.25 -11.29 -13.88
C HIS A 198 -7.60 -11.63 -12.44
N GLY A 199 -8.85 -12.01 -12.20
CA GLY A 199 -9.28 -12.50 -10.89
C GLY A 199 -8.54 -13.78 -10.47
N LEU A 200 -8.50 -14.01 -9.16
CA LEU A 200 -7.94 -15.23 -8.58
C LEU A 200 -8.80 -16.45 -8.96
N PRO A 201 -8.19 -17.64 -9.10
CA PRO A 201 -8.95 -18.86 -9.33
C PRO A 201 -9.77 -19.24 -8.09
N GLU A 202 -10.79 -20.09 -8.29
CA GLU A 202 -11.51 -20.70 -7.18
C GLU A 202 -10.56 -21.48 -6.26
N PRO A 203 -10.83 -21.53 -4.94
CA PRO A 203 -12.05 -21.07 -4.26
C PRO A 203 -12.03 -19.59 -3.82
N ALA A 204 -11.04 -18.78 -4.24
CA ALA A 204 -10.98 -17.38 -3.85
C ALA A 204 -12.25 -16.62 -4.28
N ARG A 205 -12.69 -15.68 -3.43
CA ARG A 205 -13.83 -14.79 -3.67
C ARG A 205 -13.33 -13.36 -3.61
N ALA A 206 -13.74 -12.56 -4.59
CA ALA A 206 -13.41 -11.15 -4.62
C ALA A 206 -14.27 -10.41 -3.58
N ASP A 207 -13.68 -9.44 -2.88
CA ASP A 207 -14.41 -8.55 -1.97
C ASP A 207 -15.33 -7.62 -2.77
N SER A 208 -14.90 -7.25 -3.97
CA SER A 208 -15.67 -6.46 -4.92
C SER A 208 -15.40 -6.88 -6.36
N TRP A 209 -16.39 -6.65 -7.22
CA TRP A 209 -16.28 -6.89 -8.66
C TRP A 209 -17.04 -5.84 -9.45
N THR A 210 -16.34 -5.21 -10.39
CA THR A 210 -16.92 -4.24 -11.33
C THR A 210 -16.84 -4.82 -12.74
N PRO A 211 -17.99 -5.00 -13.44
CA PRO A 211 -18.01 -5.52 -14.80
C PRO A 211 -17.14 -4.70 -15.76
N GLY A 212 -16.55 -5.39 -16.73
CA GLY A 212 -15.77 -4.77 -17.80
C GLY A 212 -14.66 -5.69 -18.31
N PRO A 213 -13.95 -5.29 -19.37
CA PRO A 213 -12.88 -6.11 -19.94
C PRO A 213 -11.73 -6.34 -18.96
N LEU A 214 -11.34 -7.60 -18.79
CA LEU A 214 -10.09 -7.98 -18.12
C LEU A 214 -9.00 -8.30 -19.15
N SER A 215 -7.75 -8.01 -18.79
CA SER A 215 -6.61 -8.26 -19.66
C SER A 215 -5.36 -8.50 -18.83
N THR A 216 -4.42 -9.27 -19.39
CA THR A 216 -3.14 -9.52 -18.73
C THR A 216 -2.39 -8.20 -18.59
N VAL A 217 -1.96 -7.89 -17.38
CA VAL A 217 -1.19 -6.70 -17.05
C VAL A 217 0.30 -7.05 -17.01
N ARG A 218 1.08 -6.20 -17.67
CA ARG A 218 2.54 -6.23 -17.64
C ARG A 218 3.01 -4.87 -17.14
N PRO A 219 3.26 -4.71 -15.83
CA PRO A 219 3.53 -3.40 -15.27
C PRO A 219 4.72 -2.71 -15.95
N ALA A 220 4.49 -1.52 -16.48
CA ALA A 220 5.54 -0.70 -17.07
C ALA A 220 6.26 0.13 -16.01
N PHE A 221 5.52 0.51 -14.97
CA PHE A 221 6.00 1.26 -13.82
C PHE A 221 5.48 0.65 -12.53
N ILE A 222 6.29 0.74 -11.48
CA ILE A 222 5.88 0.41 -10.13
C ILE A 222 6.02 1.66 -9.26
N THR A 223 4.92 2.05 -8.64
CA THR A 223 4.87 3.15 -7.68
C THR A 223 4.73 2.55 -6.28
N PRO A 224 5.75 2.68 -5.40
CA PRO A 224 5.61 2.32 -4.01
C PRO A 224 4.84 3.40 -3.25
N GLY A 225 4.21 3.04 -2.14
CA GLY A 225 3.51 3.99 -1.29
C GLY A 225 3.28 3.48 0.12
N LEU A 226 2.74 4.35 0.96
CA LEU A 226 2.30 4.05 2.31
C LEU A 226 0.87 4.54 2.47
N ALA A 227 0.04 3.84 3.23
CA ALA A 227 -1.33 4.28 3.50
C ALA A 227 -1.88 3.90 4.87
N LEU A 228 -2.90 4.66 5.26
CA LEU A 228 -3.90 4.28 6.25
C LEU A 228 -5.21 4.01 5.51
N MET A 229 -5.85 2.88 5.81
CA MET A 229 -7.08 2.42 5.17
C MET A 229 -8.17 2.20 6.22
N ALA A 230 -9.41 2.58 5.91
CA ALA A 230 -10.62 2.26 6.66
C ALA A 230 -11.87 2.63 5.84
N ASP A 231 -12.80 1.69 5.66
CA ASP A 231 -14.06 1.91 4.93
C ASP A 231 -15.05 2.67 5.79
N PHE A 232 -15.08 2.35 7.09
CA PHE A 232 -16.02 2.97 8.01
C PHE A 232 -15.41 4.19 8.70
N PRO A 233 -16.07 5.36 8.64
CA PRO A 233 -15.60 6.57 9.30
C PRO A 233 -15.46 6.44 10.83
N TYR A 234 -16.17 5.49 11.43
CA TYR A 234 -16.22 5.26 12.87
C TYR A 234 -15.32 4.08 13.33
N GLY A 235 -14.63 3.41 12.40
CA GLY A 235 -13.61 2.41 12.70
C GLY A 235 -12.35 3.13 13.16
N GLN A 236 -12.11 3.09 14.47
CA GLN A 236 -11.16 3.93 15.19
C GLN A 236 -9.72 3.86 14.59
N GLY A 237 -8.90 4.88 14.90
CA GLY A 237 -7.69 5.19 14.12
C GLY A 237 -6.62 4.09 14.02
N VAL A 238 -5.75 4.21 13.02
CA VAL A 238 -4.63 3.28 12.78
C VAL A 238 -3.30 3.97 13.10
N ARG A 239 -2.42 3.29 13.84
CA ARG A 239 -1.03 3.72 14.00
C ARG A 239 -0.11 2.84 13.16
N LEU A 240 0.30 3.34 11.99
CA LEU A 240 1.30 2.71 11.13
C LEU A 240 2.71 3.13 11.55
N THR A 241 3.64 2.18 11.63
CA THR A 241 5.08 2.43 11.77
C THR A 241 5.83 1.84 10.60
N VAL A 242 6.75 2.60 10.02
CA VAL A 242 7.55 2.19 8.85
C VAL A 242 9.01 2.51 9.10
N SER A 243 9.88 1.51 9.06
CA SER A 243 11.32 1.74 9.30
C SER A 243 12.10 2.11 8.06
N LYS A 244 11.78 1.53 6.91
CA LYS A 244 12.41 1.83 5.62
C LYS A 244 11.53 1.34 4.49
N LEU A 245 11.68 1.93 3.32
CA LEU A 245 11.12 1.46 2.07
C LEU A 245 12.20 1.44 0.98
N SER A 246 12.19 0.42 0.13
CA SER A 246 13.13 0.32 -0.99
C SER A 246 12.47 -0.28 -2.23
N VAL A 247 12.84 0.24 -3.40
CA VAL A 247 12.57 -0.38 -4.69
C VAL A 247 13.90 -0.76 -5.31
N THR A 248 14.03 -2.02 -5.69
CA THR A 248 15.28 -2.59 -6.21
C THR A 248 15.03 -3.46 -7.42
N ARG A 249 16.08 -3.70 -8.21
CA ARG A 249 16.09 -4.67 -9.31
C ARG A 249 17.35 -5.54 -9.28
N PRO A 250 17.34 -6.72 -9.90
CA PRO A 250 18.55 -7.51 -10.12
C PRO A 250 19.63 -6.65 -10.79
N GLY A 251 20.90 -6.84 -10.41
CA GLY A 251 22.00 -6.17 -11.10
C GLY A 251 22.11 -6.72 -12.52
N SER A 252 22.43 -5.89 -13.51
CA SER A 252 22.80 -6.39 -14.83
C SER A 252 24.06 -7.27 -14.67
N ARG A 253 23.94 -8.58 -14.92
CA ARG A 253 25.14 -9.38 -15.22
C ARG A 253 25.68 -8.80 -16.52
N GLY A 254 26.84 -8.14 -16.46
CA GLY A 254 27.55 -7.72 -17.66
C GLY A 254 27.70 -8.93 -18.56
N ALA A 255 27.30 -8.79 -19.83
CA ALA A 255 27.71 -9.74 -20.85
C ALA A 255 29.24 -9.71 -20.87
N ALA A 256 29.87 -10.75 -20.33
CA ALA A 256 31.25 -11.03 -20.69
C ALA A 256 31.23 -11.36 -22.18
N GLY A 257 31.88 -10.49 -22.96
CA GLY A 257 31.99 -10.62 -24.41
C GLY A 257 32.89 -11.76 -24.86
#